data_AF-K1SWF1-F1
#
_entry.id   AF-K1SWF1-F1
#
_cell.length_a   1.000
_cell.length_b   1.000
_cell.length_c   1.000
_cell.angle_alpha   90.00
_cell.angle_beta   90.00
_cell.angle_gamma   90.00
#
_symmetry.space_group_name_H-M   'P 1'
#
loop_
_entity.id
_entity.type
_entity.pdbx_description
1 polymer ?
#
loop_
_entity_poly.entity_id
_entity_poly.type
_entity_poly.pdbx_seq_one_letter_code
_entity_poly.pdbx_strand_id
1 'polypeptide(L)'
;GPGHFGRYIEEEGVEKMSFHYESDFRQGGRSVLAIRPLLWKNDWPVAGDEFHAGTYEIESERRGYALEIAVDFVRMQRDIEPFWIKPTKPLKNIEPQTLKEVEAEWPKGEVKVRMNDYMFRPHQKWSIMPAGKGGYLGSPYYKISIEGTTRYLTATAQHDVIAKPEFTGEDAQLWRIEQLTDGTYRIMPKAVPGTEEKLALVSLGDCTPGLAPFDFNSDNSKWNFRQQ
;
A
#
# COMPACT_ATOMS: atom_id res chain seq x y z
N GLY A 1 -16.11 8.44 -26.03
CA GLY A 1 -16.40 8.77 -24.62
C GLY A 1 -16.90 7.54 -23.88
N PRO A 2 -17.08 7.57 -22.55
CA PRO A 2 -17.60 6.42 -21.81
C PRO A 2 -19.06 6.15 -22.18
N GLY A 3 -19.40 4.90 -22.51
CA GLY A 3 -20.76 4.42 -22.79
C GLY A 3 -20.93 2.95 -22.35
N HIS A 4 -22.17 2.48 -22.18
CA HIS A 4 -22.55 1.16 -21.63
C HIS A 4 -21.92 0.85 -20.27
N PHE A 5 -22.69 0.99 -19.20
CA PHE A 5 -22.20 0.81 -17.83
C PHE A 5 -22.67 -0.51 -17.23
N GLY A 6 -21.74 -1.26 -16.63
CA GLY A 6 -22.05 -2.38 -15.75
C GLY A 6 -21.65 -2.03 -14.32
N ARG A 7 -22.44 -2.47 -13.33
CA ARG A 7 -22.07 -2.46 -11.91
C ARG A 7 -21.81 -3.88 -11.47
N TYR A 8 -20.71 -4.10 -10.77
CA TYR A 8 -20.35 -5.36 -10.14
C TYR A 8 -20.02 -5.11 -8.67
N ILE A 9 -20.68 -5.82 -7.78
CA ILE A 9 -20.42 -5.77 -6.34
C ILE A 9 -19.66 -7.05 -6.02
N GLU A 10 -18.40 -6.93 -5.62
CA GLU A 10 -17.59 -8.11 -5.26
C GLU A 10 -17.92 -8.54 -3.83
N GLU A 11 -18.03 -7.57 -2.93
CA GLU A 11 -18.46 -7.70 -1.53
C GLU A 11 -18.79 -6.31 -0.98
N GLU A 12 -19.19 -6.22 0.29
CA GLU A 12 -19.52 -4.94 0.93
C GLU A 12 -18.32 -3.97 0.84
N GLY A 13 -18.59 -2.75 0.37
CA GLY A 13 -17.56 -1.72 0.21
C GLY A 13 -16.64 -1.88 -1.00
N VAL A 14 -16.68 -2.99 -1.74
CA VAL A 14 -15.84 -3.24 -2.93
C VAL A 14 -16.71 -3.35 -4.16
N GLU A 15 -16.83 -2.24 -4.88
CA GLU A 15 -17.62 -2.14 -6.09
C GLU A 15 -16.77 -1.76 -7.28
N LYS A 16 -17.15 -2.28 -8.44
CA LYS A 16 -16.50 -2.04 -9.72
C LYS A 16 -17.54 -1.63 -10.74
N MET A 17 -17.16 -0.71 -11.61
CA MET A 17 -17.92 -0.39 -12.80
C MET A 17 -17.16 -0.77 -14.05
N SER A 18 -17.86 -1.30 -15.04
CA SER A 18 -17.33 -1.45 -16.39
C SER A 18 -17.91 -0.38 -17.30
N PHE A 19 -17.11 0.07 -18.28
CA PHE A 19 -17.58 0.95 -19.34
C PHE A 19 -16.82 0.71 -20.64
N HIS A 20 -17.48 0.95 -21.77
CA HIS A 20 -16.80 1.10 -23.05
C HIS A 20 -16.27 2.52 -23.17
N TYR A 21 -14.96 2.66 -23.32
CA TYR A 21 -14.37 3.91 -23.78
C TYR A 21 -14.37 3.91 -25.31
N GLU A 22 -15.31 4.65 -25.90
CA GLU A 22 -15.37 4.80 -27.34
C GLU A 22 -14.26 5.73 -27.83
N SER A 23 -13.56 5.30 -28.88
CA SER A 23 -12.48 6.02 -29.52
C SER A 23 -11.26 6.29 -28.63
N ASP A 24 -10.69 5.24 -28.04
CA ASP A 24 -9.39 5.35 -27.35
C ASP A 24 -8.26 5.64 -28.35
N PHE A 25 -7.71 6.85 -28.31
CA PHE A 25 -6.64 7.28 -29.19
C PHE A 25 -5.33 6.51 -28.97
N ARG A 26 -5.10 6.00 -27.75
CA ARG A 26 -3.94 5.14 -27.46
C ARG A 26 -4.08 3.76 -28.12
N GLN A 27 -5.31 3.39 -28.52
CA GLN A 27 -5.64 2.15 -29.19
C GLN A 27 -6.22 2.39 -30.60
N GLY A 28 -5.79 3.47 -31.25
CA GLY A 28 -6.13 3.75 -32.65
C GLY A 28 -7.60 4.08 -32.89
N GLY A 29 -8.29 4.64 -31.89
CA GLY A 29 -9.69 5.06 -32.00
C GLY A 29 -10.71 3.91 -31.86
N ARG A 30 -10.29 2.75 -31.36
CA ARG A 30 -11.20 1.62 -31.09
C ARG A 30 -11.97 1.82 -29.79
N SER A 31 -13.13 1.17 -29.71
CA SER A 31 -13.85 1.04 -28.44
C SER A 31 -13.17 -0.02 -27.58
N VAL A 32 -12.89 0.33 -26.32
CA VAL A 32 -12.16 -0.54 -25.38
C VAL A 32 -12.97 -0.69 -24.10
N LEU A 33 -12.96 -1.89 -23.52
CA LEU A 33 -13.59 -2.13 -22.22
C LEU A 33 -12.62 -1.72 -21.12
N ALA A 34 -13.08 -0.88 -20.20
CA ALA A 34 -12.36 -0.53 -18.99
C ALA A 34 -13.18 -0.95 -17.75
N ILE A 35 -12.48 -1.27 -16.67
CA ILE A 35 -13.07 -1.56 -15.37
C ILE A 35 -12.41 -0.63 -14.36
N ARG A 36 -13.21 0.06 -13.54
CA ARG A 36 -12.75 0.98 -12.50
C ARG A 36 -13.42 0.69 -11.18
N PRO A 37 -12.82 1.06 -10.04
CA PRO A 37 -13.54 1.12 -8.77
C PRO A 37 -14.77 2.02 -8.90
N LEU A 38 -15.82 1.72 -8.14
CA LEU A 38 -17.03 2.55 -8.06
C LEU A 38 -17.14 3.13 -6.64
N LEU A 39 -17.06 4.45 -6.54
CA LEU A 39 -17.18 5.21 -5.29
C LEU A 39 -18.58 5.82 -5.19
N TRP A 40 -18.97 6.18 -3.97
CA TRP A 40 -20.23 6.85 -3.68
C TRP A 40 -19.98 8.14 -2.93
N LYS A 41 -20.40 9.26 -3.51
CA LYS A 41 -20.28 10.59 -2.91
C LYS A 41 -21.66 11.23 -2.82
N ASN A 42 -22.20 11.36 -1.61
CA ASN A 42 -23.56 11.86 -1.38
C ASN A 42 -24.60 11.11 -2.25
N ASP A 43 -24.58 9.78 -2.19
CA ASP A 43 -25.43 8.87 -2.98
C ASP A 43 -25.26 8.97 -4.51
N TRP A 44 -24.22 9.67 -4.97
CA TRP A 44 -23.88 9.77 -6.39
C TRP A 44 -22.71 8.84 -6.74
N PRO A 45 -22.86 7.97 -7.77
CA PRO A 45 -21.78 7.10 -8.22
C PRO A 45 -20.66 7.90 -8.90
N VAL A 46 -19.42 7.65 -8.50
CA VAL A 46 -18.22 8.28 -9.05
C VAL A 46 -17.24 7.18 -9.46
N ALA A 47 -16.72 7.25 -10.70
CA ALA A 47 -15.66 6.35 -11.14
C ALA A 47 -14.39 6.65 -10.35
N GLY A 48 -13.84 5.64 -9.68
CA GLY A 48 -12.55 5.71 -9.02
C GLY A 48 -11.40 5.67 -10.02
N ASP A 49 -10.24 6.11 -9.56
CA ASP A 49 -9.02 6.06 -10.35
C ASP A 49 -8.40 4.65 -10.32
N GLU A 50 -7.65 4.32 -11.36
CA GLU A 50 -6.78 3.14 -11.34
C GLU A 50 -5.69 3.36 -10.28
N PHE A 51 -5.31 2.28 -9.59
CA PHE A 51 -4.17 2.35 -8.69
C PHE A 51 -2.87 2.46 -9.50
N HIS A 52 -2.12 3.54 -9.28
CA HIS A 52 -0.89 3.83 -10.01
C HIS A 52 0.33 3.25 -9.29
N ALA A 53 1.25 2.67 -10.06
CA ALA A 53 2.53 2.21 -9.52
C ALA A 53 3.37 3.40 -9.02
N GLY A 54 4.11 3.22 -7.93
CA GLY A 54 4.91 4.30 -7.33
C GLY A 54 5.46 3.96 -5.95
N THR A 55 6.13 4.94 -5.34
CA THR A 55 6.54 4.88 -3.94
C THR A 55 5.48 5.56 -3.07
N TYR A 56 5.05 4.85 -2.03
CA TYR A 56 4.00 5.29 -1.13
C TYR A 56 4.40 5.07 0.32
N GLU A 57 3.85 5.92 1.18
CA GLU A 57 3.50 5.55 2.54
C GLU A 57 2.18 4.79 2.50
N ILE A 58 2.12 3.68 3.24
CA ILE A 58 0.89 2.89 3.43
C ILE A 58 0.37 3.22 4.84
N GLU A 59 -0.63 4.08 4.91
CA GLU A 59 -1.17 4.65 6.15
C GLU A 59 -2.43 3.87 6.58
N SER A 60 -2.52 3.50 7.85
CA SER A 60 -3.73 2.91 8.44
C SER A 60 -4.78 3.98 8.67
N GLU A 61 -6.00 3.80 8.14
CA GLU A 61 -7.12 4.75 8.33
C GLU A 61 -7.44 4.96 9.81
N ARG A 62 -7.39 3.89 10.62
CA ARG A 62 -7.76 3.96 12.05
C ARG A 62 -6.93 4.95 12.87
N ARG A 63 -5.62 5.06 12.61
CA ARG A 63 -4.68 5.80 13.47
C ARG A 63 -3.79 6.80 12.74
N GLY A 64 -3.68 6.71 11.42
CA GLY A 64 -2.67 7.48 10.67
C GLY A 64 -1.24 6.94 10.80
N TYR A 65 -1.07 5.70 11.30
CA TYR A 65 0.25 5.07 11.38
C TYR A 65 0.65 4.44 10.05
N ALA A 66 1.92 4.61 9.70
CA ALA A 66 2.52 4.02 8.51
C ALA A 66 2.97 2.58 8.76
N LEU A 67 2.71 1.72 7.78
CA LEU A 67 3.31 0.39 7.71
C LEU A 67 4.82 0.51 7.54
N GLU A 68 5.59 -0.26 8.29
CA GLU A 68 7.05 -0.21 8.24
C GLU A 68 7.70 -1.57 8.54
N ILE A 69 8.91 -1.80 8.04
CA ILE A 69 9.69 -2.93 8.53
C ILE A 69 10.26 -2.61 9.93
N ALA A 70 10.18 -3.58 10.83
CA ALA A 70 10.59 -3.45 12.22
C ALA A 70 12.12 -3.55 12.34
N VAL A 71 12.79 -2.44 12.03
CA VAL A 71 14.24 -2.26 12.19
C VAL A 71 14.54 -1.27 13.31
N ASP A 72 15.76 -1.34 13.84
CA ASP A 72 16.24 -0.39 14.83
C ASP A 72 16.37 1.00 14.22
N PHE A 73 16.01 2.01 15.01
CA PHE A 73 16.12 3.39 14.56
C PHE A 73 17.60 3.78 14.50
N VAL A 74 18.02 4.34 13.36
CA VAL A 74 19.34 4.96 13.23
C VAL A 74 19.16 6.46 13.35
N ARG A 75 19.79 7.05 14.37
CA ARG A 75 19.71 8.49 14.62
C ARG A 75 20.29 9.28 13.46
N MET A 76 19.56 10.27 12.96
CA MET A 76 20.10 11.20 11.96
C MET A 76 21.25 12.00 12.53
N GLN A 77 22.33 12.11 11.76
CA GLN A 77 23.40 13.04 12.08
C GLN A 77 22.89 14.47 11.86
N ARG A 78 23.00 15.30 12.91
CA ARG A 78 22.72 16.72 12.87
C ARG A 78 23.55 17.43 13.92
N ASP A 79 23.78 18.71 13.72
CA ASP A 79 24.31 19.56 14.78
C ASP A 79 23.32 19.61 15.95
N ILE A 80 23.81 19.35 17.16
CA ILE A 80 23.02 19.38 18.38
C ILE A 80 23.27 20.71 19.09
N GLU A 81 22.32 21.63 18.96
CA GLU A 81 22.31 22.88 19.73
C GLU A 81 21.21 22.79 20.80
N PRO A 82 21.50 23.15 22.07
CA PRO A 82 20.49 23.21 23.12
C PRO A 82 19.39 24.22 22.80
N PHE A 83 18.12 23.84 23.04
CA PHE A 83 16.96 24.65 22.63
C PHE A 83 16.87 26.03 23.31
N TRP A 84 17.60 26.27 24.40
CA TRP A 84 17.64 27.55 25.12
C TRP A 84 18.73 28.51 24.60
N ILE A 85 19.58 28.08 23.66
CA ILE A 85 20.59 28.95 23.04
C ILE A 85 19.98 29.62 21.81
N LYS A 86 20.06 30.95 21.74
CA LYS A 86 19.63 31.67 20.54
C LYS A 86 20.56 31.32 19.37
N PRO A 87 20.03 30.90 18.21
CA PRO A 87 20.86 30.59 17.05
C PRO A 87 21.69 31.80 16.64
N THR A 88 23.01 31.62 16.53
CA THR A 88 23.95 32.67 16.06
C THR A 88 24.28 32.53 14.58
N LYS A 89 23.93 31.39 13.97
CA LYS A 89 24.08 31.09 12.55
C LYS A 89 22.70 30.87 11.91
N PRO A 90 22.54 31.11 10.60
CA PRO A 90 21.32 30.75 9.89
C PRO A 90 21.02 29.25 10.06
N LEU A 91 19.76 28.92 10.31
CA LEU A 91 19.30 27.54 10.38
C LEU A 91 19.46 26.88 9.00
N LYS A 92 20.00 25.66 8.99
CA LYS A 92 20.14 24.85 7.79
C LYS A 92 19.07 23.77 7.77
N ASN A 93 18.54 23.49 6.58
CA ASN A 93 17.68 22.33 6.38
C ASN A 93 18.49 21.05 6.64
N ILE A 94 17.82 20.07 7.24
CA ILE A 94 18.35 18.72 7.39
C ILE A 94 17.70 17.90 6.27
N GLU A 95 18.52 17.33 5.40
CA GLU A 95 18.03 16.46 4.33
C GLU A 95 17.44 15.17 4.90
N PRO A 96 16.42 14.58 4.26
CA PRO A 96 15.89 13.27 4.65
C PRO A 96 16.97 12.19 4.67
N GLN A 97 16.89 11.28 5.65
CA GLN A 97 17.81 10.16 5.76
C GLN A 97 17.65 9.23 4.55
N THR A 98 18.78 8.84 3.96
CA THR A 98 18.84 7.98 2.79
C THR A 98 18.90 6.50 3.16
N LEU A 99 18.49 5.62 2.26
CA LEU A 99 18.59 4.17 2.45
C LEU A 99 20.04 3.73 2.70
N LYS A 100 20.99 4.28 1.93
CA LYS A 100 22.43 3.96 2.02
C LYS A 100 23.01 4.21 3.41
N GLU A 101 22.46 5.16 4.17
CA GLU A 101 22.92 5.48 5.52
C GLU A 101 22.46 4.46 6.57
N VAL A 102 21.42 3.67 6.30
CA VAL A 102 20.78 2.83 7.33
C VAL A 102 20.69 1.34 6.97
N GLU A 103 20.65 1.00 5.69
CA GLU A 103 20.40 -0.37 5.23
C GLU A 103 21.45 -1.38 5.73
N ALA A 104 22.70 -0.93 5.89
CA ALA A 104 23.80 -1.79 6.37
C ALA A 104 23.56 -2.36 7.78
N GLU A 105 22.79 -1.66 8.61
CA GLU A 105 22.45 -2.06 9.98
C GLU A 105 21.20 -2.95 10.04
N TRP A 106 20.47 -3.11 8.93
CA TRP A 106 19.24 -3.89 8.92
C TRP A 106 19.53 -5.40 8.90
N PRO A 107 18.69 -6.25 9.53
CA PRO A 107 18.87 -7.69 9.50
C PRO A 107 18.86 -8.24 8.06
N LYS A 108 19.86 -9.03 7.66
CA LYS A 108 19.96 -9.53 6.27
C LYS A 108 18.81 -10.45 5.84
N GLY A 109 18.18 -11.14 6.79
CA GLY A 109 17.10 -12.08 6.54
C GLY A 109 15.72 -11.43 6.53
N GLU A 110 14.72 -12.24 6.84
CA GLU A 110 13.33 -11.81 7.03
C GLU A 110 13.21 -10.81 8.19
N VAL A 111 12.39 -9.79 8.00
CA VAL A 111 12.14 -8.75 9.02
C VAL A 111 10.64 -8.66 9.26
N LYS A 112 10.25 -8.53 10.53
CA LYS A 112 8.84 -8.31 10.88
C LYS A 112 8.35 -6.98 10.32
N VAL A 113 7.05 -6.86 10.12
CA VAL A 113 6.39 -5.60 9.77
C VAL A 113 5.61 -5.11 10.97
N ARG A 114 5.61 -3.80 11.21
CA ARG A 114 4.85 -3.13 12.27
C ARG A 114 4.21 -1.85 11.72
N MET A 115 3.51 -1.11 12.56
CA MET A 115 3.02 0.23 12.23
C MET A 115 3.52 1.26 13.25
N ASN A 116 3.86 2.45 12.78
CA ASN A 116 4.31 3.56 13.64
C ASN A 116 4.08 4.92 12.97
N ASP A 117 4.37 6.02 13.67
CA ASP A 117 4.31 7.38 13.10
C ASP A 117 5.17 7.49 11.83
N TYR A 118 4.61 8.09 10.77
CA TYR A 118 5.38 8.36 9.57
C TYR A 118 6.43 9.42 9.83
N MET A 119 7.70 9.03 9.72
CA MET A 119 8.86 9.88 9.93
C MET A 119 9.71 9.96 8.66
N PHE A 120 9.11 9.77 7.48
CA PHE A 120 9.77 9.87 6.17
C PHE A 120 11.06 9.04 6.08
N ARG A 121 11.09 7.90 6.79
CA ARG A 121 12.26 7.02 6.88
C ARG A 121 12.29 6.00 5.73
N PRO A 122 13.49 5.55 5.31
CA PRO A 122 13.60 4.53 4.27
C PRO A 122 12.80 3.24 4.55
N HIS A 123 12.71 2.80 5.82
CA HIS A 123 11.97 1.59 6.21
C HIS A 123 10.43 1.74 6.20
N GLN A 124 9.91 2.92 5.86
CA GLN A 124 8.49 3.25 5.79
C GLN A 124 8.04 3.55 4.35
N LYS A 125 8.98 3.60 3.39
CA LYS A 125 8.70 3.88 1.98
C LYS A 125 8.53 2.58 1.21
N TRP A 126 7.33 2.34 0.69
CA TRP A 126 6.97 1.13 -0.03
C TRP A 126 6.83 1.42 -1.52
N SER A 127 7.67 0.78 -2.33
CA SER A 127 7.51 0.71 -3.79
C SER A 127 6.47 -0.34 -4.14
N ILE A 128 5.44 0.07 -4.87
CA ILE A 128 4.32 -0.77 -5.29
C ILE A 128 4.30 -0.83 -6.81
N MET A 129 4.49 -2.02 -7.36
CA MET A 129 4.64 -2.24 -8.79
C MET A 129 3.79 -3.42 -9.25
N PRO A 130 3.28 -3.45 -10.50
CA PRO A 130 2.67 -4.65 -11.06
C PRO A 130 3.65 -5.83 -10.98
N ALA A 131 3.16 -6.97 -10.51
CA ALA A 131 3.98 -8.16 -10.30
C ALA A 131 4.28 -8.92 -11.60
N GLY A 132 3.53 -8.68 -12.68
CA GLY A 132 3.63 -9.44 -13.93
C GLY A 132 3.16 -10.90 -13.79
N LYS A 133 2.34 -11.20 -12.77
CA LYS A 133 1.89 -12.55 -12.40
C LYS A 133 0.36 -12.68 -12.41
N GLY A 134 -0.28 -12.14 -13.45
CA GLY A 134 -1.74 -12.10 -13.59
C GLY A 134 -2.38 -10.95 -12.79
N GLY A 135 -3.67 -11.09 -12.49
CA GLY A 135 -4.44 -10.07 -11.77
C GLY A 135 -5.79 -10.55 -11.27
N TYR A 136 -6.60 -9.58 -10.87
CA TYR A 136 -7.99 -9.72 -10.45
C TYR A 136 -8.85 -8.78 -11.30
N LEU A 137 -10.17 -8.81 -11.11
CA LEU A 137 -11.08 -8.03 -11.95
C LEU A 137 -10.72 -6.53 -11.90
N GLY A 138 -10.24 -6.01 -13.03
CA GLY A 138 -9.90 -4.60 -13.23
C GLY A 138 -8.47 -4.18 -12.89
N SER A 139 -7.59 -5.05 -12.36
CA SER A 139 -6.23 -4.65 -11.97
C SER A 139 -5.24 -5.83 -11.89
N PRO A 140 -3.93 -5.59 -12.10
CA PRO A 140 -2.92 -6.62 -11.92
C PRO A 140 -2.72 -6.94 -10.43
N TYR A 141 -2.10 -8.09 -10.12
CA TYR A 141 -1.49 -8.26 -8.81
C TYR A 141 -0.27 -7.35 -8.69
N TYR A 142 -0.07 -6.80 -7.51
CA TYR A 142 1.06 -5.94 -7.17
C TYR A 142 2.08 -6.70 -6.33
N LYS A 143 3.34 -6.30 -6.44
CA LYS A 143 4.40 -6.60 -5.48
C LYS A 143 4.69 -5.31 -4.70
N ILE A 144 4.88 -5.45 -3.39
CA ILE A 144 5.08 -4.35 -2.45
C ILE A 144 6.44 -4.56 -1.80
N SER A 145 7.38 -3.63 -1.96
CA SER A 145 8.74 -3.75 -1.40
C SER A 145 9.21 -2.46 -0.76
N ILE A 146 10.14 -2.52 0.20
CA ILE A 146 10.82 -1.31 0.66
C ILE A 146 11.60 -0.69 -0.51
N GLU A 147 11.41 0.61 -0.72
CA GLU A 147 12.02 1.39 -1.79
C GLU A 147 13.54 1.15 -1.85
N GLY A 148 14.06 0.86 -3.03
CA GLY A 148 15.49 0.63 -3.25
C GLY A 148 16.03 -0.71 -2.75
N THR A 149 15.19 -1.59 -2.22
CA THR A 149 15.59 -2.92 -1.71
C THR A 149 14.88 -4.07 -2.41
N THR A 150 15.29 -5.30 -2.09
CA THR A 150 14.58 -6.53 -2.46
C THR A 150 13.70 -7.07 -1.33
N ARG A 151 13.30 -6.24 -0.37
CA ARG A 151 12.49 -6.67 0.78
C ARG A 151 11.00 -6.57 0.46
N TYR A 152 10.36 -7.70 0.20
CA TYR A 152 8.95 -7.77 -0.24
C TYR A 152 8.00 -8.16 0.89
N LEU A 153 6.90 -7.42 1.01
CA LEU A 153 5.80 -7.73 1.91
C LEU A 153 5.22 -9.10 1.54
N THR A 154 5.16 -9.99 2.52
CA THR A 154 4.80 -11.41 2.33
C THR A 154 3.83 -11.83 3.43
N ALA A 155 2.71 -12.42 3.04
CA ALA A 155 1.76 -13.07 3.94
C ALA A 155 2.36 -14.38 4.51
N THR A 156 2.01 -14.70 5.75
CA THR A 156 2.51 -15.90 6.44
C THR A 156 1.35 -16.82 6.84
N ALA A 157 1.67 -18.09 7.10
CA ALA A 157 0.67 -19.06 7.57
C ALA A 157 0.10 -18.74 8.95
N GLN A 158 0.75 -17.86 9.70
CA GLN A 158 0.32 -17.41 11.03
C GLN A 158 -0.68 -16.25 10.96
N HIS A 159 -1.16 -15.90 9.76
CA HIS A 159 -1.99 -14.73 9.51
C HIS A 159 -1.29 -13.41 9.87
N ASP A 160 0.04 -13.39 9.76
CA ASP A 160 0.88 -12.21 9.92
C ASP A 160 1.52 -11.80 8.58
N VAL A 161 2.17 -10.63 8.57
CA VAL A 161 2.98 -10.14 7.44
C VAL A 161 4.44 -9.91 7.83
N ILE A 162 5.35 -10.28 6.94
CA ILE A 162 6.81 -10.07 7.07
C ILE A 162 7.38 -9.48 5.78
N ALA A 163 8.58 -8.92 5.86
CA ALA A 163 9.36 -8.52 4.69
C ALA A 163 10.46 -9.56 4.41
N LYS A 164 10.33 -10.29 3.30
CA LYS A 164 11.33 -11.28 2.85
C LYS A 164 12.34 -10.65 1.88
N PRO A 165 13.63 -11.01 1.92
CA PRO A 165 14.68 -10.36 1.13
C PRO A 165 14.68 -10.70 -0.37
N GLU A 166 13.67 -11.42 -0.87
CA GLU A 166 13.57 -11.83 -2.27
C GLU A 166 12.10 -11.88 -2.74
N PHE A 167 11.89 -11.57 -4.02
CA PHE A 167 10.60 -11.80 -4.70
C PHE A 167 10.64 -13.12 -5.45
N THR A 168 9.95 -14.11 -4.91
CA THR A 168 9.76 -15.44 -5.49
C THR A 168 8.59 -15.47 -6.48
N GLY A 169 7.64 -14.53 -6.33
CA GLY A 169 6.39 -14.49 -7.10
C GLY A 169 5.35 -15.51 -6.64
N GLU A 170 5.53 -16.12 -5.46
CA GLU A 170 4.51 -16.90 -4.77
C GLU A 170 3.27 -16.06 -4.45
N ASP A 171 2.11 -16.72 -4.36
CA ASP A 171 0.82 -16.05 -4.14
C ASP A 171 0.78 -15.24 -2.83
N ALA A 172 1.58 -15.61 -1.83
CA ALA A 172 1.73 -14.86 -0.58
C ALA A 172 2.45 -13.51 -0.74
N GLN A 173 3.14 -13.27 -1.87
CA GLN A 173 3.82 -12.01 -2.21
C GLN A 173 3.08 -11.19 -3.27
N LEU A 174 1.94 -11.69 -3.74
CA LEU A 174 1.09 -11.02 -4.71
C LEU A 174 -0.07 -10.35 -3.99
N TRP A 175 -0.25 -9.05 -4.21
CA TRP A 175 -1.20 -8.24 -3.46
C TRP A 175 -2.28 -7.66 -4.38
N ARG A 176 -3.53 -7.70 -3.94
CA ARG A 176 -4.64 -6.93 -4.49
C ARG A 176 -4.76 -5.64 -3.70
N ILE A 177 -4.98 -4.54 -4.42
CA ILE A 177 -5.14 -3.20 -3.86
C ILE A 177 -6.42 -2.64 -4.46
N GLU A 178 -7.46 -2.54 -3.66
CA GLU A 178 -8.80 -2.22 -4.14
C GLU A 178 -9.28 -0.95 -3.46
N GLN A 179 -9.59 0.06 -4.26
CA GLN A 179 -10.24 1.26 -3.77
C GLN A 179 -11.68 0.92 -3.38
N LEU A 180 -12.06 1.33 -2.18
CA LEU A 180 -13.36 1.09 -1.57
C LEU A 180 -14.34 2.18 -1.96
N THR A 181 -15.62 1.91 -1.71
CA THR A 181 -16.72 2.82 -2.04
C THR A 181 -16.63 4.20 -1.35
N ASP A 182 -15.92 4.29 -0.22
CA ASP A 182 -15.65 5.53 0.53
C ASP A 182 -14.34 6.23 0.13
N GLY A 183 -13.59 5.66 -0.83
CA GLY A 183 -12.32 6.20 -1.34
C GLY A 183 -11.07 5.71 -0.61
N THR A 184 -11.20 5.04 0.54
CA THR A 184 -10.08 4.34 1.20
C THR A 184 -9.72 3.07 0.42
N TYR A 185 -8.72 2.32 0.88
CA TYR A 185 -8.25 1.11 0.20
C TYR A 185 -8.28 -0.12 1.10
N ARG A 186 -8.53 -1.26 0.47
CA ARG A 186 -8.24 -2.58 1.00
C ARG A 186 -6.98 -3.15 0.36
N ILE A 187 -6.15 -3.79 1.18
CA ILE A 187 -4.95 -4.50 0.75
C ILE A 187 -5.12 -5.97 1.14
N MET A 188 -4.98 -6.90 0.20
CA MET A 188 -5.11 -8.34 0.49
C MET A 188 -4.10 -9.16 -0.31
N PRO A 189 -3.47 -10.20 0.27
CA PRO A 189 -2.65 -11.11 -0.52
C PRO A 189 -3.54 -11.93 -1.47
N LYS A 190 -2.94 -12.48 -2.53
CA LYS A 190 -3.63 -13.39 -3.44
C LYS A 190 -4.01 -14.68 -2.70
N ALA A 191 -3.13 -15.19 -1.83
CA ALA A 191 -3.41 -16.30 -0.94
C ALA A 191 -2.60 -16.19 0.35
N VAL A 192 -3.15 -16.71 1.45
CA VAL A 192 -2.43 -16.87 2.72
C VAL A 192 -2.02 -18.35 2.83
N PRO A 193 -0.74 -18.66 3.06
CA PRO A 193 -0.30 -20.06 3.16
C PRO A 193 -1.09 -20.84 4.22
N GLY A 194 -1.56 -22.04 3.90
CA GLY A 194 -2.24 -22.91 4.86
C GLY A 194 -3.73 -22.62 5.10
N THR A 195 -4.33 -21.67 4.40
CA THR A 195 -5.78 -21.42 4.45
C THR A 195 -6.34 -21.02 3.08
N GLU A 196 -7.62 -21.31 2.85
CA GLU A 196 -8.40 -20.83 1.70
C GLU A 196 -9.21 -19.56 2.05
N GLU A 197 -9.15 -19.12 3.31
CA GLU A 197 -9.83 -17.90 3.75
C GLU A 197 -9.28 -16.67 3.02
N LYS A 198 -10.20 -15.81 2.58
CA LYS A 198 -9.86 -14.49 2.02
C LYS A 198 -9.60 -13.52 3.16
N LEU A 199 -8.32 -13.32 3.47
CA LEU A 199 -7.89 -12.38 4.49
C LEU A 199 -7.38 -11.09 3.86
N ALA A 200 -7.57 -9.98 4.55
CA ALA A 200 -7.04 -8.67 4.20
C ALA A 200 -6.05 -8.20 5.27
N LEU A 201 -5.15 -7.30 4.87
CA LEU A 201 -4.27 -6.60 5.79
C LEU A 201 -5.12 -5.72 6.72
N VAL A 202 -4.96 -5.90 8.03
CA VAL A 202 -5.69 -5.16 9.05
C VAL A 202 -4.75 -4.60 10.11
N SER A 203 -5.13 -3.47 10.70
CA SER A 203 -4.45 -2.83 11.82
C SER A 203 -4.94 -3.39 13.16
N LEU A 204 -4.27 -4.43 13.69
CA LEU A 204 -4.60 -5.06 14.97
C LEU A 204 -3.98 -4.28 16.14
N GLY A 205 -4.78 -4.05 17.19
CA GLY A 205 -4.28 -3.55 18.47
C GLY A 205 -3.48 -2.24 18.38
N ASP A 206 -3.85 -1.35 17.46
CA ASP A 206 -3.26 -0.03 17.18
C ASP A 206 -1.87 0.00 16.50
N CYS A 207 -1.01 -1.02 16.63
CA CYS A 207 0.35 -0.98 16.05
C CYS A 207 0.84 -2.29 15.39
N THR A 208 0.03 -3.34 15.40
CA THR A 208 0.40 -4.65 14.83
C THR A 208 -0.37 -4.92 13.54
N PRO A 209 0.27 -4.92 12.37
CA PRO A 209 -0.39 -5.36 11.15
C PRO A 209 -0.58 -6.87 11.17
N GLY A 210 -1.74 -7.34 10.71
CA GLY A 210 -2.06 -8.76 10.60
C GLY A 210 -2.96 -9.04 9.41
N LEU A 211 -3.36 -10.29 9.24
CA LEU A 211 -4.30 -10.75 8.22
C LEU A 211 -5.56 -11.26 8.90
N ALA A 212 -6.71 -10.68 8.56
CA ALA A 212 -8.00 -11.06 9.13
C ALA A 212 -9.10 -10.91 8.07
N PRO A 213 -10.31 -11.46 8.29
CA PRO A 213 -11.45 -11.20 7.42
C PRO A 213 -11.67 -9.69 7.25
N PHE A 214 -11.96 -9.29 6.02
CA PHE A 214 -12.23 -7.89 5.70
C PHE A 214 -13.58 -7.45 6.29
N ASP A 215 -13.61 -6.28 6.93
CA ASP A 215 -14.83 -5.63 7.40
C ASP A 215 -14.83 -4.17 6.93
N PHE A 216 -15.70 -3.85 5.97
CA PHE A 216 -15.82 -2.50 5.44
C PHE A 216 -16.25 -1.46 6.50
N ASN A 217 -16.94 -1.88 7.54
CA ASN A 217 -17.41 -0.98 8.60
C ASN A 217 -16.33 -0.73 9.67
N SER A 218 -15.15 -1.34 9.52
CA SER A 218 -14.03 -1.24 10.45
C SER A 218 -12.85 -0.49 9.82
N ASP A 219 -12.47 0.63 10.42
CA ASP A 219 -11.27 1.38 10.00
C ASP A 219 -9.97 0.57 10.16
N ASN A 220 -10.01 -0.55 10.91
CA ASN A 220 -8.90 -1.51 10.95
C ASN A 220 -8.56 -2.10 9.59
N SER A 221 -9.57 -2.24 8.73
CA SER A 221 -9.44 -2.89 7.43
C SER A 221 -9.18 -1.91 6.29
N LYS A 222 -9.04 -0.62 6.61
CA LYS A 222 -8.91 0.48 5.64
C LYS A 222 -7.53 1.11 5.69
N TRP A 223 -7.04 1.45 4.50
CA TRP A 223 -5.70 1.99 4.27
C TRP A 223 -5.76 3.18 3.32
N ASN A 224 -4.79 4.08 3.44
CA ASN A 224 -4.53 5.15 2.50
C ASN A 224 -3.13 5.01 1.91
N PHE A 225 -2.97 5.46 0.67
CA PHE A 225 -1.67 5.57 0.03
C PHE A 225 -1.30 7.05 -0.11
N ARG A 226 -0.24 7.47 0.56
CA ARG A 226 0.32 8.83 0.42
C ARG A 226 1.54 8.77 -0.47
N GLN A 227 1.48 9.41 -1.64
CA GLN A 227 2.58 9.42 -2.60
C GLN A 227 3.79 10.16 -2.02
N GLN A 228 5.00 9.61 -2.21
CA GLN A 228 6.27 10.12 -1.68
C GLN A 228 7.20 10.68 -2.74
#